data_AF-A0A521HTH4-F1
#
_entry.id   AF-A0A521HTH4-F1
#
_cell.length_a   1.000
_cell.length_b   1.000
_cell.length_c   1.000
_cell.angle_alpha   90.00
_cell.angle_beta   90.00
_cell.angle_gamma   90.00
#
_symmetry.space_group_name_H-M   'P 1'
#
loop_
_entity.id
_entity.type
_entity.pdbx_description
1 polymer ?
#
loop_
_entity_poly.entity_id
_entity_poly.type
_entity_poly.pdbx_seq_one_letter_code
_entity_poly.pdbx_strand_id
1 'polypeptide(L)'
;MNERIVLLEQRLAKIAEALKADRDGLALLGLGSVGKKRDRLDEWPDLDFFAIVREGSKQRFLNDVRWLSSAQEISWIFRNTADG
;
A
#
# COMPACT_ATOMS: atom_id res chain seq x y z
N MET A 1 6.05 -22.07 0.89
CA MET A 1 5.87 -20.63 0.56
C MET A 1 6.02 -19.86 1.86
N ASN A 2 6.81 -18.79 1.91
CA ASN A 2 7.04 -18.05 3.16
C ASN A 2 5.71 -17.40 3.60
N GLU A 3 5.17 -17.80 4.75
CA GLU A 3 3.86 -17.35 5.27
C GLU A 3 3.77 -15.81 5.37
N ARG A 4 4.89 -15.14 5.61
CA ARG A 4 4.96 -13.67 5.65
C ARG A 4 4.65 -13.04 4.30
N ILE A 5 5.15 -13.61 3.20
CA ILE A 5 4.89 -13.11 1.85
C ILE A 5 3.40 -13.21 1.55
N VAL A 6 2.78 -14.35 1.89
CA VAL A 6 1.34 -14.56 1.70
C VAL A 6 0.53 -13.52 2.48
N LEU A 7 0.92 -13.23 3.73
CA LEU A 7 0.28 -12.19 4.52
C LEU A 7 0.41 -10.80 3.87
N LEU A 8 1.57 -10.46 3.31
CA LEU A 8 1.78 -9.17 2.64
C LEU A 8 0.98 -9.08 1.33
N GLU A 9 0.93 -10.14 0.53
CA GLU A 9 0.10 -10.20 -0.67
C GLU A 9 -1.39 -10.00 -0.32
N GLN A 10 -1.87 -10.63 0.76
CA GLN A 10 -3.24 -10.44 1.25
C GLN A 10 -3.50 -9.01 1.72
N ARG A 11 -2.55 -8.39 2.44
CA ARG A 11 -2.67 -6.99 2.87
C ARG A 11 -2.70 -6.05 1.66
N LEU A 12 -1.82 -6.24 0.68
CA LEU A 12 -1.79 -5.46 -0.54
C LEU A 12 -3.11 -5.59 -1.32
N ALA A 13 -3.67 -6.80 -1.41
CA ALA A 13 -4.97 -7.03 -2.04
C ALA A 13 -6.11 -6.30 -1.31
N LYS A 14 -6.11 -6.30 0.04
CA LYS A 14 -7.09 -5.54 0.83
C LYS A 14 -6.98 -4.02 0.62
N ILE A 15 -5.76 -3.49 0.53
CA ILE A 15 -5.52 -2.08 0.20
C ILE A 15 -6.08 -1.76 -1.19
N ALA A 16 -5.87 -2.65 -2.17
CA ALA A 16 -6.39 -2.49 -3.51
C ALA A 16 -7.93 -2.46 -3.56
N GLU A 17 -8.60 -3.36 -2.84
CA GLU A 17 -10.07 -3.37 -2.76
C GLU A 17 -10.62 -2.14 -2.03
N ALA A 18 -9.94 -1.66 -0.97
CA ALA A 18 -10.32 -0.42 -0.29
C ALA A 18 -10.19 0.80 -1.21
N LEU A 19 -9.12 0.88 -1.99
CA LEU A 19 -8.93 1.94 -2.99
C LEU A 19 -9.99 1.88 -4.09
N LYS A 20 -10.29 0.68 -4.61
CA LYS A 20 -11.28 0.42 -5.65
C LYS A 20 -12.71 0.75 -5.21
N ALA A 21 -13.01 0.64 -3.92
CA ALA A 21 -14.32 1.01 -3.37
C ALA A 21 -14.56 2.53 -3.36
N ASP A 22 -13.49 3.35 -3.43
CA ASP A 22 -13.60 4.80 -3.57
C ASP A 22 -13.73 5.18 -5.06
N ARG A 23 -14.69 6.05 -5.38
CA ARG A 23 -14.96 6.56 -6.75
C ARG A 23 -13.77 7.25 -7.42
N ASP A 24 -12.81 7.71 -6.62
CA ASP A 24 -11.60 8.39 -7.09
C ASP A 24 -10.38 7.48 -7.06
N GLY A 25 -10.48 6.23 -6.59
CA GLY A 25 -9.44 5.23 -6.74
C GLY A 25 -9.40 4.66 -8.16
N LEU A 26 -8.22 4.66 -8.80
CA LEU A 26 -8.07 4.22 -10.19
C LEU A 26 -7.25 2.93 -10.31
N ALA A 27 -6.13 2.83 -9.58
CA ALA A 27 -5.29 1.64 -9.60
C ALA A 27 -4.35 1.58 -8.39
N LEU A 28 -3.89 0.37 -8.06
CA LEU A 28 -2.80 0.14 -7.12
C LEU A 28 -1.67 -0.58 -7.86
N LEU A 29 -0.44 -0.05 -7.80
CA LEU A 29 0.74 -0.65 -8.44
C LEU A 29 1.72 -1.09 -7.36
N GLY A 30 1.85 -2.40 -7.15
CA GLY A 30 2.84 -2.97 -6.22
C GLY A 30 4.28 -2.80 -6.72
N LEU A 31 5.18 -2.47 -5.81
CA LEU A 31 6.61 -2.24 -6.05
C LEU A 31 7.45 -3.17 -5.16
N GLY A 32 8.77 -3.05 -5.27
CA GLY A 32 9.71 -3.69 -4.32
C GLY A 32 9.71 -5.22 -4.34
N SER A 33 9.98 -5.80 -3.16
CA SER A 33 10.19 -7.24 -2.90
C SER A 33 8.93 -8.10 -3.09
N VAL A 34 7.74 -7.48 -3.07
CA VAL A 34 6.46 -8.13 -3.37
C VAL A 34 6.20 -8.20 -4.90
N GLY A 35 7.13 -7.64 -5.71
CA GLY A 35 7.20 -7.81 -7.16
C GLY A 35 8.03 -9.02 -7.64
N LYS A 36 8.50 -8.99 -8.89
CA LYS A 36 9.13 -10.16 -9.57
C LYS A 36 10.47 -10.65 -9.00
N LYS A 37 11.11 -9.95 -8.06
CA LYS A 37 12.43 -10.31 -7.51
C LYS A 37 12.29 -10.94 -6.12
N ARG A 38 11.86 -12.20 -6.07
CA ARG A 38 11.76 -13.00 -4.84
C ARG A 38 13.14 -13.36 -4.22
N ASP A 39 14.23 -13.11 -4.95
CA ASP A 39 15.60 -13.45 -4.53
C ASP A 39 16.27 -12.35 -3.66
N ARG A 40 15.60 -11.20 -3.48
CA ARG A 40 16.00 -10.09 -2.59
C ARG A 40 15.07 -9.95 -1.38
N LEU A 41 14.47 -11.05 -0.92
CA LEU A 41 13.69 -11.03 0.30
C LEU A 41 14.64 -10.97 1.49
N ASP A 42 14.93 -9.74 1.90
CA ASP A 42 15.51 -9.43 3.19
C ASP A 42 14.66 -10.10 4.29
N GLU A 43 15.24 -10.41 5.45
CA GLU A 43 14.60 -11.18 6.55
C GLU A 43 13.27 -10.55 7.05
N TRP A 44 13.03 -9.29 6.69
CA TRP A 44 11.86 -8.47 7.03
C TRP A 44 11.30 -7.74 5.78
N PRO A 45 10.31 -8.32 5.08
CA PRO A 45 9.72 -7.68 3.91
C PRO A 45 8.67 -6.62 4.26
N ASP A 46 8.75 -5.48 3.57
CA ASP A 46 7.78 -4.38 3.63
C ASP A 46 6.89 -4.32 2.35
N LEU A 47 5.89 -3.44 2.36
CA LEU A 47 5.01 -3.17 1.21
C LEU A 47 5.29 -1.79 0.62
N ASP A 48 5.79 -1.77 -0.61
CA ASP A 48 5.91 -0.56 -1.43
C ASP A 48 4.84 -0.58 -2.53
N PHE A 49 4.14 0.54 -2.73
CA PHE A 49 3.15 0.67 -3.81
C PHE A 49 2.89 2.12 -4.21
N PHE A 50 2.36 2.32 -5.42
CA PHE A 50 1.70 3.55 -5.81
C PHE A 50 0.18 3.38 -5.78
N ALA A 51 -0.52 4.33 -5.18
CA ALA A 51 -1.96 4.51 -5.35
C ALA A 51 -2.21 5.57 -6.42
N ILE A 52 -2.87 5.16 -7.50
CA ILE A 52 -3.28 6.05 -8.58
C ILE A 52 -4.71 6.47 -8.30
N VAL A 53 -4.91 7.78 -8.19
CA VAL A 53 -6.20 8.37 -7.84
C VAL A 53 -6.56 9.46 -8.84
N ARG A 54 -7.84 9.80 -8.91
CA ARG A 54 -8.35 10.87 -9.77
C ARG A 54 -7.64 12.18 -9.47
N GLU A 55 -7.35 12.95 -10.51
CA GLU A 55 -6.80 14.30 -10.37
C GLU A 55 -7.64 15.15 -9.40
N GLY A 56 -6.98 15.95 -8.56
CA GLY A 56 -7.62 16.74 -7.51
C GLY A 56 -7.94 15.97 -6.21
N SER A 57 -7.93 14.63 -6.20
CA SER A 57 -8.26 13.85 -5.00
C SER A 57 -7.07 13.48 -4.11
N LYS A 58 -5.82 13.60 -4.62
CA LYS A 58 -4.58 13.18 -3.94
C LYS A 58 -4.50 13.60 -2.47
N GLN A 59 -4.79 14.87 -2.18
CA GLN A 59 -4.63 15.39 -0.82
C GLN A 59 -5.62 14.76 0.17
N ARG A 60 -6.81 14.32 -0.29
CA ARG A 60 -7.78 13.59 0.55
C ARG A 60 -7.20 12.25 0.99
N PHE A 61 -6.67 11.47 0.06
CA PHE A 61 -6.07 10.16 0.35
C PHE A 61 -4.83 10.25 1.26
N LEU A 62 -4.13 11.39 1.25
CA LEU A 62 -2.99 11.63 2.15
C LEU A 62 -3.40 12.09 3.54
N ASN A 63 -4.51 12.84 3.67
CA ASN A 63 -5.00 13.33 4.96
C ASN A 63 -5.87 12.30 5.69
N ASP A 64 -6.57 11.46 4.94
CA ASP A 64 -7.46 10.44 5.45
C ASP A 64 -6.98 9.06 5.01
N VAL A 65 -6.29 8.38 5.93
CA VAL A 65 -5.67 7.07 5.67
C VAL A 65 -6.54 5.90 6.07
N ARG A 66 -7.86 6.11 6.24
CA ARG A 66 -8.80 5.03 6.60
C ARG A 66 -8.80 3.88 5.59
N TRP A 67 -8.53 4.19 4.31
CA TRP A 67 -8.41 3.19 3.25
C TRP A 67 -7.16 2.29 3.40
N LEU A 68 -6.13 2.74 4.12
CA LEU A 68 -4.99 1.91 4.50
C LEU A 68 -5.30 1.13 5.78
N SER A 69 -5.86 1.79 6.78
CA SER A 69 -6.14 1.15 8.08
C SER A 69 -7.25 0.09 8.00
N SER A 70 -8.05 0.07 6.93
CA SER A 70 -9.01 -1.01 6.67
C SER A 70 -8.35 -2.34 6.31
N ALA A 71 -7.11 -2.34 5.83
CA ALA A 71 -6.38 -3.57 5.53
C ALA A 71 -5.77 -4.20 6.78
N GLN A 72 -5.27 -3.36 7.70
CA GLN A 72 -4.76 -3.71 9.03
C GLN A 72 -4.64 -2.44 9.89
N GLU A 73 -4.75 -2.57 11.22
CA GLU A 73 -4.52 -1.47 12.16
C GLU A 73 -3.13 -0.81 11.96
N ILE A 74 -3.11 0.52 11.97
CA ILE A 74 -1.90 1.34 11.82
C ILE A 74 -1.53 1.89 13.19
N SER A 75 -0.41 1.42 13.76
CA SER A 75 0.09 1.90 15.06
C SER A 75 0.80 3.25 14.96
N TRP A 76 1.38 3.58 13.81
CA TRP A 76 2.12 4.82 13.59
C TRP A 76 2.02 5.27 12.14
N ILE A 77 1.84 6.58 11.93
CA ILE A 77 1.83 7.19 10.60
C ILE A 77 2.50 8.57 10.62
N PHE A 78 3.27 8.84 9.57
CA PHE A 78 3.80 10.15 9.29
C PHE A 78 3.89 10.35 7.77
N ARG A 79 3.91 11.61 7.34
CA ARG A 79 4.12 11.97 5.94
C ARG A 79 5.57 12.42 5.78
N ASN A 80 6.30 11.77 4.88
CA ASN A 80 7.67 12.19 4.53
C ASN A 80 7.69 13.64 4.03
N THR A 81 8.85 14.27 4.25
CA THR A 81 9.13 15.60 3.69
C THR A 81 9.69 15.47 2.27
N ALA A 82 10.05 16.59 1.64
CA ALA A 82 10.66 16.57 0.32
C ALA A 82 12.01 15.81 0.31
N ASP A 83 12.71 15.79 1.44
CA ASP A 83 14.05 15.22 1.58
C ASP A 83 14.06 13.75 2.04
N GLY A 84 12.86 13.17 2.23
CA GLY A 84 12.68 11.89 2.92
C GLY A 84 12.42 12.13 4.39
#